data_AF-A0A553FG95-F1
#
_entry.id   AF-A0A553FG95-F1
#
_cell.length_a   1.000
_cell.length_b   1.000
_cell.length_c   1.000
_cell.angle_alpha   90.00
_cell.angle_beta   90.00
_cell.angle_gamma   90.00
#
_symmetry.space_group_name_H-M   'P 1'
#
loop_
_entity.id
_entity.type
_entity.pdbx_description
1 polymer ?
#
loop_
_entity_poly.entity_id
_entity_poly.type
_entity_poly.pdbx_seq_one_letter_code
_entity_poly.pdbx_strand_id
1 'polypeptide(L)'
;MKKILLLLTTVACQFSPEIRTSHDQEFFDNTVKNERLTYASVDSIELSQHLTEIQLAGTQNIGEFFDHRLRFYKIDHPDLVICGSRVNKLLLYFIDSTLVRLRYDMAGNISNQLLDSLGLSKFKPLDDKSKQLLRTRTVYNKIQGKLNDDLTDYELIWYKGDAVSRFRVHDPMGDSVDSFFFFTEMIGYKKKVRELEIHYNYLEANLPSGL
;
A
#
# COMPACT_ATOMS: atom_id res chain seq x y z
N MET A 1 -8.10 8.35 -28.03
CA MET A 1 -8.12 8.05 -26.58
C MET A 1 -6.85 7.30 -26.24
N LYS A 2 -5.91 7.91 -25.52
CA LYS A 2 -4.61 7.32 -25.18
C LYS A 2 -4.78 6.39 -23.99
N LYS A 3 -4.53 5.09 -24.19
CA LYS A 3 -4.44 4.08 -23.13
C LYS A 3 -3.23 4.43 -22.26
N ILE A 4 -3.45 4.66 -20.97
CA ILE A 4 -2.39 4.88 -19.98
C ILE A 4 -1.98 3.50 -19.50
N LEU A 5 -0.82 3.04 -20.00
CA LEU A 5 -0.19 1.81 -19.58
C LEU A 5 0.59 2.11 -18.30
N LEU A 6 0.17 1.53 -17.17
CA LEU A 6 0.95 1.51 -15.95
C LEU A 6 2.09 0.50 -16.15
N LEU A 7 3.11 0.92 -16.89
CA LEU A 7 4.40 0.23 -16.94
C LEU A 7 5.05 0.33 -15.55
N LEU A 8 4.74 -0.64 -14.69
CA LEU A 8 5.74 -1.21 -13.80
C LEU A 8 6.80 -1.84 -14.71
N THR A 9 7.80 -1.04 -15.10
CA THR A 9 8.99 -1.58 -15.73
C THR A 9 9.64 -2.53 -14.73
N THR A 10 9.46 -3.82 -14.97
CA THR A 10 10.26 -4.90 -14.43
C THR A 10 11.73 -4.62 -14.75
N VAL A 11 12.43 -4.01 -13.80
CA VAL A 11 13.89 -4.16 -13.74
C VAL A 11 14.12 -5.58 -13.23
N ALA A 12 14.20 -6.52 -14.17
CA ALA A 12 14.72 -7.85 -13.93
C ALA A 12 16.16 -7.68 -13.45
N CYS A 13 16.35 -7.67 -12.12
CA CYS A 13 17.66 -7.84 -11.53
C CYS A 13 18.07 -9.29 -11.85
N GLN A 14 18.97 -9.45 -12.82
CA GLN A 14 19.60 -10.74 -13.11
C GLN A 14 20.42 -11.15 -11.89
N PHE A 15 19.84 -11.97 -11.02
CA PHE A 15 20.56 -12.74 -10.03
C PHE A 15 20.40 -14.22 -10.39
N SER A 16 21.52 -14.82 -10.81
CA SER A 16 21.64 -16.26 -11.03
C SER A 16 21.26 -17.03 -9.75
N PRO A 17 20.44 -18.09 -9.83
CA PRO A 17 20.19 -18.94 -8.68
C PRO A 17 21.37 -19.92 -8.50
N GLU A 18 22.22 -19.66 -7.50
CA GLU A 18 22.99 -20.74 -6.90
C GLU A 18 22.04 -21.64 -6.09
N ILE A 19 21.93 -22.88 -6.54
CA ILE A 19 21.21 -23.95 -5.87
C ILE A 19 21.94 -24.26 -4.56
N ARG A 20 21.30 -24.00 -3.42
CA ARG A 20 21.62 -24.64 -2.14
C ARG A 20 20.43 -25.45 -1.67
N THR A 21 20.65 -26.76 -1.61
CA THR A 21 19.72 -27.80 -1.23
C THR A 21 19.57 -27.91 0.30
N SER A 22 18.30 -28.12 0.70
CA SER A 22 17.76 -29.01 1.74
C SER A 22 17.92 -28.73 3.24
N HIS A 23 16.81 -29.06 3.93
CA HIS A 23 16.53 -29.17 5.38
C HIS A 23 16.20 -27.83 6.06
N ASP A 24 14.98 -27.56 6.53
CA ASP A 24 14.17 -28.38 7.45
C ASP A 24 12.64 -28.41 7.18
N GLN A 25 12.04 -29.46 7.73
CA GLN A 25 10.66 -29.93 7.58
C GLN A 25 9.59 -29.13 8.36
N GLU A 26 8.42 -29.06 7.70
CA GLU A 26 7.03 -29.26 8.20
C GLU A 26 6.71 -28.98 9.68
N PHE A 27 5.76 -28.07 9.93
CA PHE A 27 4.51 -28.35 10.70
C PHE A 27 3.61 -27.09 10.73
N PHE A 28 2.53 -27.10 9.96
CA PHE A 28 1.15 -26.72 10.34
C PHE A 28 0.29 -26.80 9.08
N ASP A 29 -0.22 -28.00 8.83
CA ASP A 29 -1.40 -28.20 8.00
C ASP A 29 -2.63 -27.97 8.88
N ASN A 30 -3.43 -26.96 8.52
CA ASN A 30 -4.83 -26.87 8.90
C ASN A 30 -5.54 -26.08 7.80
N THR A 31 -5.84 -26.77 6.71
CA THR A 31 -7.09 -26.70 5.94
C THR A 31 -7.93 -25.43 6.12
N VAL A 32 -7.53 -24.34 5.45
CA VAL A 32 -8.47 -23.34 4.92
C VAL A 32 -8.18 -23.27 3.44
N LYS A 33 -9.14 -23.68 2.61
CA LYS A 33 -9.15 -23.43 1.17
C LYS A 33 -9.28 -21.91 0.94
N ASN A 34 -8.23 -21.16 1.23
CA ASN A 34 -8.07 -19.83 0.69
C ASN A 34 -7.63 -20.04 -0.76
N GLU A 35 -8.55 -19.76 -1.67
CA GLU A 35 -8.28 -19.56 -3.09
C GLU A 35 -7.05 -18.65 -3.19
N ARG A 36 -5.88 -19.26 -3.42
CA ARG A 36 -4.65 -18.54 -3.71
C ARG A 36 -4.96 -17.72 -4.96
N LEU A 37 -5.12 -16.42 -4.80
CA LEU A 37 -4.93 -15.46 -5.87
C LEU A 37 -3.55 -15.76 -6.45
N THR A 38 -3.53 -16.42 -7.61
CA THR A 38 -2.31 -16.70 -8.35
C THR A 38 -1.65 -15.37 -8.69
N TYR A 39 -0.34 -15.27 -8.42
CA TYR A 39 0.58 -14.15 -8.70
C TYR A 39 0.13 -13.16 -9.79
N ALA A 40 -0.34 -13.67 -10.95
CA ALA A 40 -0.80 -12.88 -12.09
C ALA A 40 -2.02 -11.97 -11.84
N SER A 41 -2.90 -12.22 -10.85
CA SER A 41 -4.13 -11.45 -10.66
C SER A 41 -3.95 -10.18 -9.81
N VAL A 42 -2.91 -10.13 -8.97
CA VAL A 42 -2.66 -8.97 -8.10
C VAL A 42 -1.84 -7.91 -8.84
N ASP A 43 -0.93 -8.33 -9.73
CA ASP A 43 -0.12 -7.43 -10.56
C ASP A 43 -0.95 -6.58 -11.54
N SER A 44 -2.18 -6.99 -11.85
CA SER A 44 -3.08 -6.27 -12.75
C SER A 44 -4.04 -5.29 -12.06
N ILE A 45 -3.96 -5.16 -10.73
CA ILE A 45 -4.87 -4.27 -9.99
C ILE A 45 -4.36 -2.83 -10.05
N GLU A 46 -5.14 -1.97 -10.68
CA GLU A 46 -4.80 -0.56 -10.91
C GLU A 46 -5.90 0.38 -10.42
N LEU A 47 -5.51 1.58 -10.00
CA LEU A 47 -6.48 2.62 -9.64
C LEU A 47 -7.46 2.90 -10.79
N SER A 48 -8.66 3.35 -10.44
CA SER A 48 -9.76 3.65 -11.37
C SER A 48 -10.42 2.44 -12.04
N GLN A 49 -9.95 1.21 -11.80
CA GLN A 49 -10.67 0.00 -12.20
C GLN A 49 -12.01 -0.11 -11.47
N HIS A 50 -13.03 -0.58 -12.18
CA HIS A 50 -14.34 -0.85 -11.59
C HIS A 50 -14.34 -2.19 -10.86
N LEU A 51 -15.15 -2.32 -9.80
CA LEU A 51 -15.24 -3.53 -8.96
C LEU A 51 -15.53 -4.80 -9.76
N THR A 52 -16.29 -4.68 -10.85
CA THR A 52 -16.63 -5.80 -11.75
C THR A 52 -15.48 -6.22 -12.68
N GLU A 53 -14.46 -5.38 -12.83
CA GLU A 53 -13.29 -5.63 -13.68
C GLU A 53 -12.17 -6.34 -12.90
N ILE A 54 -12.25 -6.34 -11.57
CA ILE A 54 -11.25 -6.92 -10.67
C ILE A 54 -11.74 -8.29 -10.21
N GLN A 55 -10.89 -9.32 -10.36
CA GLN A 55 -11.16 -10.63 -9.79
C GLN A 55 -10.99 -10.57 -8.27
N LEU A 56 -12.10 -10.61 -7.53
CA LEU A 56 -12.12 -10.56 -6.06
C LEU A 56 -12.18 -11.94 -5.39
N ALA A 57 -12.07 -13.03 -6.15
CA ALA A 57 -11.98 -14.38 -5.59
C ALA A 57 -10.81 -14.47 -4.60
N GLY A 58 -11.01 -15.11 -3.45
CA GLY A 58 -10.01 -15.13 -2.37
C GLY A 58 -9.81 -13.80 -1.60
N THR A 59 -10.57 -12.74 -1.90
CA THR A 59 -10.58 -11.51 -1.07
C THR A 59 -11.61 -11.60 0.06
N GLN A 60 -11.29 -11.03 1.22
CA GLN A 60 -12.21 -10.86 2.33
C GLN A 60 -12.81 -9.45 2.30
N ASN A 61 -14.15 -9.32 2.22
CA ASN A 61 -14.81 -8.05 2.49
C ASN A 61 -14.72 -7.76 4.00
N ILE A 62 -14.11 -6.62 4.36
CA ILE A 62 -13.86 -6.24 5.76
C ILE A 62 -14.71 -5.07 6.22
N GLY A 63 -15.56 -4.50 5.35
CA GLY A 63 -16.46 -3.43 5.73
C GLY A 63 -17.08 -2.70 4.56
N GLU A 64 -18.31 -2.22 4.78
CA GLU A 64 -19.06 -1.42 3.83
C GLU A 64 -19.76 -0.28 4.58
N PHE A 65 -19.77 0.91 3.99
CA PHE A 65 -20.24 2.13 4.62
C PHE A 65 -20.99 3.00 3.61
N PHE A 66 -21.81 3.91 4.13
CA PHE A 66 -22.57 4.88 3.34
C PHE A 66 -23.45 4.22 2.26
N ASP A 67 -24.27 3.25 2.66
CA ASP A 67 -25.11 2.45 1.76
C ASP A 67 -24.29 1.77 0.65
N HIS A 68 -23.28 1.00 1.07
CA HIS A 68 -22.38 0.25 0.18
C HIS A 68 -21.55 1.10 -0.80
N ARG A 69 -21.54 2.43 -0.67
CA ARG A 69 -20.76 3.32 -1.54
C ARG A 69 -19.29 3.29 -1.24
N LEU A 70 -18.90 3.00 0.01
CA LEU A 70 -17.51 2.80 0.39
C LEU A 70 -17.33 1.34 0.81
N ARG A 71 -16.50 0.59 0.08
CA ARG A 71 -16.22 -0.84 0.36
C ARG A 71 -14.74 -1.10 0.53
N PHE A 72 -14.41 -2.02 1.43
CA PHE A 72 -13.05 -2.40 1.75
C PHE A 72 -12.86 -3.91 1.59
N TYR A 73 -11.84 -4.29 0.82
CA TYR A 73 -11.46 -5.69 0.67
C TYR A 73 -10.02 -5.90 1.14
N LYS A 74 -9.75 -7.07 1.69
CA LYS A 74 -8.46 -7.48 2.22
C LYS A 74 -8.01 -8.79 1.59
N ILE A 75 -6.71 -8.87 1.31
CA ILE A 75 -6.01 -10.11 0.96
C ILE A 75 -4.89 -10.28 1.99
N ASP A 76 -4.93 -11.37 2.75
CA ASP A 76 -3.87 -11.74 3.67
C ASP A 76 -2.81 -12.57 2.95
N HIS A 77 -1.54 -12.29 3.22
CA HIS A 77 -0.38 -12.97 2.64
C HIS A 77 -0.46 -13.16 1.11
N PRO A 78 -0.69 -12.08 0.34
CA PRO A 78 -0.63 -12.17 -1.12
C PRO A 78 0.76 -12.65 -1.53
N ASP A 79 0.83 -13.51 -2.54
CA ASP A 79 2.10 -13.91 -3.16
C ASP A 79 2.64 -12.76 -4.02
N LEU A 80 3.11 -11.69 -3.34
CA LEU A 80 3.54 -10.44 -3.94
C LEU A 80 4.81 -9.93 -3.25
N VAL A 81 5.76 -9.45 -4.06
CA VAL A 81 7.03 -8.89 -3.61
C VAL A 81 7.23 -7.52 -4.26
N ILE A 82 7.48 -6.50 -3.45
CA ILE A 82 7.79 -5.14 -3.92
C ILE A 82 9.18 -4.77 -3.42
N CYS A 83 10.07 -4.40 -4.34
CA CYS A 83 11.45 -4.01 -4.02
C CYS A 83 12.20 -5.03 -3.13
N GLY A 84 11.95 -6.32 -3.34
CA GLY A 84 12.55 -7.42 -2.57
C GLY A 84 11.92 -7.70 -1.20
N SER A 85 10.89 -6.94 -0.80
CA SER A 85 10.14 -7.15 0.44
C SER A 85 8.79 -7.80 0.17
N ARG A 86 8.44 -8.79 0.97
CA ARG A 86 7.13 -9.47 0.86
C ARG A 86 6.01 -8.54 1.31
N VAL A 87 4.85 -8.68 0.67
CA VAL A 87 3.62 -8.04 1.11
C VAL A 87 2.88 -8.96 2.08
N ASN A 88 2.67 -8.50 3.30
CA ASN A 88 1.94 -9.26 4.33
C ASN A 88 0.43 -9.12 4.17
N LYS A 89 -0.04 -7.97 3.71
CA LYS A 89 -1.46 -7.67 3.53
C LYS A 89 -1.66 -6.68 2.40
N LEU A 90 -2.70 -6.88 1.60
CA LEU A 90 -3.17 -5.93 0.60
C LEU A 90 -4.60 -5.50 0.93
N LEU A 91 -4.82 -4.18 0.98
CA LEU A 91 -6.11 -3.55 1.21
C LEU A 91 -6.55 -2.75 -0.01
N LEU A 92 -7.77 -3.03 -0.47
CA LEU A 92 -8.43 -2.40 -1.60
C LEU A 92 -9.56 -1.51 -1.11
N TYR A 93 -9.61 -0.27 -1.58
CA TYR A 93 -10.57 0.74 -1.16
C TYR A 93 -11.39 1.18 -2.37
N PHE A 94 -12.70 0.94 -2.33
CA PHE A 94 -13.60 1.28 -3.42
C PHE A 94 -14.55 2.39 -3.00
N ILE A 95 -14.72 3.41 -3.86
CA ILE A 95 -15.79 4.41 -3.74
C ILE A 95 -16.67 4.37 -4.98
N ASP A 96 -17.98 4.21 -4.80
CA ASP A 96 -18.95 4.04 -5.89
C ASP A 96 -18.47 2.95 -6.88
N SER A 97 -18.04 1.82 -6.33
CA SER A 97 -17.46 0.68 -7.07
C SER A 97 -16.18 0.97 -7.85
N THR A 98 -15.56 2.14 -7.71
CA THR A 98 -14.27 2.48 -8.35
C THR A 98 -13.12 2.29 -7.37
N LEU A 99 -12.04 1.59 -7.75
CA LEU A 99 -10.85 1.43 -6.91
C LEU A 99 -10.10 2.76 -6.80
N VAL A 100 -10.12 3.36 -5.61
CA VAL A 100 -9.52 4.68 -5.36
C VAL A 100 -8.22 4.62 -4.57
N ARG A 101 -7.97 3.52 -3.87
CA ARG A 101 -6.74 3.34 -3.07
C ARG A 101 -6.37 1.87 -2.92
N LEU A 102 -5.06 1.65 -2.97
CA LEU A 102 -4.35 0.40 -2.68
C LEU A 102 -3.43 0.66 -1.49
N ARG A 103 -3.40 -0.25 -0.53
CA ARG A 103 -2.42 -0.25 0.57
C ARG A 103 -1.81 -1.63 0.72
N TYR A 104 -0.48 -1.66 0.78
CA TYR A 104 0.35 -2.82 1.00
C TYR A 104 1.00 -2.67 2.38
N ASP A 105 0.74 -3.62 3.27
CA ASP A 105 1.49 -3.75 4.52
C ASP A 105 2.73 -4.61 4.20
N MET A 106 3.92 -4.01 4.34
CA MET A 106 5.18 -4.58 3.88
C MET A 106 5.90 -5.30 5.03
N ALA A 107 6.61 -6.38 4.73
CA ALA A 107 7.40 -7.12 5.73
C ALA A 107 8.69 -6.42 6.16
N GLY A 108 9.12 -5.37 5.46
CA GLY A 108 10.39 -4.71 5.71
C GLY A 108 10.51 -3.35 5.05
N ASN A 109 11.48 -2.57 5.53
CA ASN A 109 11.78 -1.24 5.03
C ASN A 109 12.39 -1.29 3.61
N ILE A 110 11.68 -0.76 2.62
CA ILE A 110 12.12 -0.68 1.23
C ILE A 110 12.51 0.74 0.79
N SER A 111 12.76 1.64 1.75
CA SER A 111 12.98 3.07 1.45
C SER A 111 14.14 3.30 0.50
N ASN A 112 15.29 2.65 0.73
CA ASN A 112 16.47 2.86 -0.11
C ASN A 112 16.22 2.35 -1.53
N GLN A 113 15.61 1.17 -1.68
CA GLN A 113 15.25 0.60 -2.98
C GLN A 113 14.26 1.48 -3.75
N LEU A 114 13.29 2.09 -3.06
CA LEU A 114 12.36 3.04 -3.66
C LEU A 114 13.04 4.33 -4.08
N LEU A 115 14.01 4.82 -3.30
CA LEU A 115 14.79 6.01 -3.65
C LEU A 115 15.69 5.76 -4.86
N ASP A 116 16.32 4.59 -4.93
CA ASP A 116 17.18 4.22 -6.05
C ASP A 116 16.39 4.08 -7.35
N SER A 117 15.15 3.56 -7.28
CA SER A 117 14.31 3.31 -8.45
C SER A 117 13.46 4.50 -8.89
N LEU A 118 12.87 5.25 -7.94
CA LEU A 118 11.91 6.33 -8.23
C LEU A 118 12.49 7.73 -7.96
N GLY A 119 13.68 7.82 -7.37
CA GLY A 119 14.20 9.06 -6.81
C GLY A 119 13.40 9.53 -5.60
N LEU A 120 13.69 10.74 -5.12
CA LEU A 120 12.92 11.40 -4.06
C LEU A 120 12.12 12.57 -4.65
N SER A 121 10.79 12.49 -4.58
CA SER A 121 9.93 13.64 -4.91
C SER A 121 9.67 14.50 -3.67
N LYS A 122 9.15 13.91 -2.58
CA LYS A 122 8.93 14.63 -1.33
C LYS A 122 9.19 13.74 -0.11
N PHE A 123 9.93 14.28 0.85
CA PHE A 123 10.16 13.68 2.16
C PHE A 123 9.32 14.42 3.21
N LYS A 124 8.65 13.67 4.10
CA LYS A 124 7.82 14.24 5.17
C LYS A 124 8.16 13.56 6.51
N PRO A 125 8.88 14.23 7.41
CA PRO A 125 9.14 13.70 8.75
C PRO A 125 7.89 13.80 9.61
N LEU A 126 7.65 12.79 10.45
CA LEU A 126 6.44 12.69 11.27
C LEU A 126 6.70 12.69 12.78
N ASP A 127 7.92 12.37 13.21
CA ASP A 127 8.38 12.58 14.59
C ASP A 127 9.37 13.76 14.71
N ASP A 128 9.68 14.13 15.95
CA ASP A 128 10.59 15.26 16.22
C ASP A 128 12.06 14.92 15.90
N LYS A 129 12.46 13.65 16.05
CA LYS A 129 13.80 13.18 15.67
C LYS A 129 14.05 13.36 14.17
N SER A 130 13.14 12.88 13.32
CA SER A 130 13.23 13.01 11.86
C SER A 130 13.09 14.45 11.41
N LYS A 131 12.27 15.27 12.09
CA LYS A 131 12.20 16.73 11.83
C LYS A 131 13.54 17.41 12.11
N GLN A 132 14.22 17.05 13.20
CA GLN A 132 15.54 17.58 13.54
C GLN A 132 16.58 17.18 12.49
N LEU A 133 16.60 15.92 12.07
CA LEU A 133 17.49 15.43 10.99
C LEU A 133 17.24 16.16 9.66
N LEU A 134 15.98 16.47 9.33
CA LEU A 134 15.64 17.29 8.17
C LEU A 134 16.19 18.72 8.29
N ARG A 135 16.04 19.36 9.45
CA ARG A 135 16.55 20.71 9.71
C ARG A 135 18.07 20.79 9.59
N THR A 136 18.79 19.75 10.04
CA THR A 136 20.25 19.67 9.96
C THR A 136 20.76 19.17 8.60
N ARG A 137 19.87 18.91 7.62
CA ARG A 137 20.20 18.36 6.29
C ARG A 137 20.91 17.00 6.33
N THR A 138 20.61 16.19 7.35
CA THR A 138 21.26 14.89 7.59
C THR A 138 20.36 13.70 7.24
N VAL A 139 19.27 13.91 6.50
CA VAL A 139 18.28 12.86 6.15
C VAL A 139 18.83 11.84 5.16
N TYR A 140 19.73 12.25 4.27
CA TYR A 140 20.31 11.39 3.24
C TYR A 140 21.83 11.45 3.30
N ASN A 141 22.46 10.30 3.48
CA ASN A 141 23.89 10.16 3.45
C ASN A 141 24.36 9.97 2.01
N LYS A 142 24.90 11.04 1.42
CA LYS A 142 25.41 11.03 0.02
C LYS A 142 26.57 10.06 -0.20
N ILE A 143 27.39 9.80 0.82
CA ILE A 143 28.56 8.93 0.71
C ILE A 143 28.11 7.46 0.67
N GLN A 144 27.14 7.11 1.50
CA GLN A 144 26.61 5.75 1.58
C GLN A 144 25.45 5.50 0.60
N GLY A 145 24.94 6.55 -0.06
CA GLY A 145 23.83 6.43 -1.00
C GLY A 145 22.52 5.98 -0.35
N LYS A 146 22.30 6.29 0.94
CA LYS A 146 21.14 5.80 1.68
C LYS A 146 20.55 6.86 2.62
N LEU A 147 19.30 6.62 3.03
CA LEU A 147 18.71 7.38 4.13
C LEU A 147 19.51 7.19 5.42
N ASN A 148 19.41 8.19 6.30
CA ASN A 148 19.99 8.13 7.62
C ASN A 148 19.27 7.05 8.46
N ASP A 149 20.06 6.14 9.05
CA ASP A 149 19.57 5.03 9.86
C ASP A 149 18.87 5.51 11.15
N ASP A 150 19.10 6.76 11.57
CA ASP A 150 18.43 7.37 12.71
C ASP A 150 16.97 7.77 12.46
N LEU A 151 16.48 7.69 11.22
CA LEU A 151 15.11 8.03 10.87
C LEU A 151 14.15 6.92 11.30
N THR A 152 13.22 7.28 12.19
CA THR A 152 12.26 6.35 12.80
C THR A 152 10.83 6.56 12.32
N ASP A 153 10.46 7.78 11.92
CA ASP A 153 9.08 8.09 11.54
C ASP A 153 8.97 9.10 10.39
N TYR A 154 8.70 8.61 9.17
CA TYR A 154 8.62 9.45 7.97
C TYR A 154 7.73 8.88 6.86
N GLU A 155 7.40 9.73 5.88
CA GLU A 155 6.82 9.35 4.59
C GLU A 155 7.72 9.78 3.43
N LEU A 156 7.91 8.88 2.47
CA LEU A 156 8.36 9.19 1.11
C LEU A 156 7.12 9.31 0.22
N ILE A 157 7.05 10.34 -0.63
CA ILE A 157 5.85 10.67 -1.40
C ILE A 157 6.24 10.95 -2.85
N TRP A 158 5.49 10.36 -3.79
CA TRP A 158 5.63 10.54 -5.24
C TRP A 158 4.28 10.86 -5.87
N TYR A 159 4.27 11.83 -6.79
CA TYR A 159 3.08 12.24 -7.54
C TYR A 159 3.22 11.81 -9.00
N LYS A 160 2.17 11.20 -9.56
CA LYS A 160 2.11 10.80 -10.97
C LYS A 160 0.70 10.96 -11.51
N GLY A 161 0.49 11.97 -12.36
CA GLY A 161 -0.84 12.29 -12.87
C GLY A 161 -1.83 12.56 -11.74
N ASP A 162 -2.96 11.85 -11.75
CA ASP A 162 -4.02 11.96 -10.75
C ASP A 162 -3.85 11.01 -9.55
N ALA A 163 -2.66 10.43 -9.37
CA ALA A 163 -2.34 9.51 -8.29
C ALA A 163 -1.16 10.01 -7.44
N VAL A 164 -1.18 9.63 -6.17
CA VAL A 164 -0.07 9.80 -5.24
C VAL A 164 0.29 8.45 -4.62
N SER A 165 1.57 8.11 -4.69
CA SER A 165 2.15 6.95 -4.01
C SER A 165 2.92 7.43 -2.78
N ARG A 166 2.83 6.68 -1.68
CA ARG A 166 3.56 6.98 -0.45
C ARG A 166 4.11 5.72 0.17
N PHE A 167 5.31 5.82 0.71
CA PHE A 167 5.89 4.82 1.59
C PHE A 167 6.04 5.41 2.99
N ARG A 168 5.39 4.78 3.97
CA ARG A 168 5.40 5.16 5.38
C ARG A 168 6.30 4.21 6.14
N VAL A 169 7.27 4.78 6.84
CA VAL A 169 8.03 4.10 7.88
C VAL A 169 7.53 4.62 9.22
N HIS A 170 7.16 3.70 10.09
CA HIS A 170 6.79 3.93 11.48
C HIS A 170 7.46 2.87 12.34
N ASP A 171 8.70 3.14 12.74
CA ASP A 171 9.46 2.23 13.58
C ASP A 171 10.02 2.97 14.81
N PRO A 172 9.15 3.32 15.78
CA PRO A 172 9.56 4.07 16.96
C PRO A 172 10.40 3.24 17.94
N MET A 173 10.41 1.90 17.83
CA MET A 173 11.05 1.00 18.81
C MET A 173 11.85 -0.18 18.23
N GLY A 174 11.91 -0.36 16.91
CA GLY A 174 12.69 -1.41 16.25
C GLY A 174 11.94 -2.73 16.02
N ASP A 175 10.75 -2.92 16.62
CA ASP A 175 10.10 -4.24 16.76
C ASP A 175 8.61 -4.25 16.36
N SER A 176 8.09 -3.20 15.71
CA SER A 176 6.65 -3.16 15.38
C SER A 176 6.33 -3.94 14.10
N VAL A 177 5.36 -4.86 14.19
CA VAL A 177 4.85 -5.68 13.08
C VAL A 177 4.14 -4.82 12.01
N ASP A 178 3.72 -3.61 12.38
CA ASP A 178 2.98 -2.65 11.56
C ASP A 178 3.84 -1.42 11.21
N SER A 179 5.11 -1.65 10.85
CA SER A 179 6.07 -0.56 10.65
C SER A 179 6.14 0.02 9.24
N PHE A 180 5.69 -0.71 8.22
CA PHE A 180 5.96 -0.35 6.83
C PHE A 180 4.70 -0.43 5.97
N PHE A 181 4.28 0.70 5.41
CA PHE A 181 3.12 0.78 4.53
C PHE A 181 3.47 1.43 3.22
N PHE A 182 3.20 0.75 2.11
CA PHE A 182 3.17 1.37 0.80
C PHE A 182 1.72 1.58 0.38
N PHE A 183 1.37 2.74 -0.17
CA PHE A 183 0.03 2.96 -0.68
C PHE A 183 0.04 3.84 -1.90
N THR A 184 -0.93 3.58 -2.78
CA THR A 184 -1.19 4.38 -3.97
C THR A 184 -2.65 4.76 -3.95
N GLU A 185 -2.95 6.05 -4.11
CA GLU A 185 -4.29 6.60 -3.95
C GLU A 185 -4.57 7.67 -5.00
N MET A 186 -5.83 7.77 -5.44
CA MET A 186 -6.28 8.86 -6.30
C MET A 186 -6.26 10.17 -5.53
N ILE A 187 -5.76 11.23 -6.17
CA ILE A 187 -5.77 12.57 -5.59
C ILE A 187 -7.23 12.98 -5.31
N GLY A 188 -7.48 13.52 -4.12
CA GLY A 188 -8.81 13.96 -3.72
C GLY A 188 -9.74 12.87 -3.16
N TYR A 189 -9.36 11.60 -3.15
CA TYR A 189 -10.26 10.54 -2.63
C TYR A 189 -10.69 10.79 -1.17
N LYS A 190 -9.81 11.34 -0.31
CA LYS A 190 -10.15 11.71 1.08
C LYS A 190 -11.25 12.76 1.15
N LYS A 191 -11.27 13.70 0.22
CA LYS A 191 -12.33 14.70 0.10
C LYS A 191 -13.64 14.01 -0.26
N LYS A 192 -13.62 13.08 -1.22
CA LYS A 192 -14.79 12.29 -1.61
C LYS A 192 -15.36 11.47 -0.44
N VAL A 193 -14.51 10.82 0.36
CA VAL A 193 -14.94 10.12 1.59
C VAL A 193 -15.64 11.08 2.56
N ARG A 194 -15.08 12.27 2.78
CA ARG A 194 -15.70 13.28 3.65
C ARG A 194 -17.04 13.79 3.11
N GLU A 195 -17.17 13.93 1.79
CA GLU A 195 -18.44 14.30 1.14
C GLU A 195 -19.51 13.22 1.37
N LEU A 196 -19.15 11.93 1.29
CA LEU A 196 -20.04 10.82 1.62
C LEU A 196 -20.51 10.87 3.07
N GLU A 197 -19.58 11.09 4.00
CA GLU A 197 -19.87 11.20 5.43
C GLU A 197 -20.86 12.34 5.72
N ILE A 198 -20.62 13.52 5.17
CA ILE A 198 -21.52 14.68 5.32
C ILE A 198 -22.91 14.36 4.77
N HIS A 199 -22.98 13.76 3.58
CA HIS A 199 -24.25 13.44 2.94
C HIS A 199 -25.04 12.39 3.74
N TYR A 200 -24.35 11.36 4.21
CA TYR A 200 -24.96 10.30 5.01
C TYR A 200 -25.51 10.84 6.34
N ASN A 201 -24.73 11.65 7.06
CA ASN A 201 -25.18 12.29 8.30
C ASN A 201 -26.37 13.23 8.07
N TYR A 202 -26.39 13.94 6.94
CA TYR A 202 -27.54 14.76 6.57
C TYR A 202 -28.79 13.91 6.34
N LEU A 203 -28.67 12.77 5.65
CA LEU A 203 -29.80 11.87 5.44
C LEU A 203 -30.28 11.30 6.77
N GLU A 204 -29.40 10.80 7.63
CA GLU A 204 -29.77 10.26 8.95
C GLU A 204 -30.49 11.30 9.82
N ALA A 205 -30.03 12.55 9.85
CA ALA A 205 -30.65 13.61 10.63
C ALA A 205 -32.04 14.04 10.10
N ASN A 206 -32.34 13.78 8.83
CA ASN A 206 -33.57 14.21 8.17
C ASN A 206 -34.49 13.04 7.79
N LEU A 207 -34.11 11.79 8.10
CA LEU A 207 -34.99 10.65 7.99
C LEU A 207 -36.06 10.73 9.09
N PRO A 208 -37.35 10.66 8.75
CA PRO A 208 -38.40 10.63 9.77
C PRO A 208 -38.18 9.42 10.67
N SER A 209 -38.12 9.66 11.98
CA SER A 209 -37.99 8.64 13.02
C SER A 209 -39.29 7.83 13.12
N GLY A 210 -39.49 6.91 12.18
CA GLY A 210 -40.67 6.06 12.14
C GLY A 210 -40.92 5.47 10.76
N LEU A 211 -40.15 4.44 10.42
CA LEU A 211 -40.56 3.35 9.53
C LEU A 211 -40.21 2.02 10.21
#